data_AF-A0AAN1XTC7-F1
#
_entry.id   AF-A0AAN1XTC7-F1
#
_cell.length_a   1.000
_cell.length_b   1.000
_cell.length_c   1.000
_cell.angle_alpha   90.00
_cell.angle_beta   90.00
_cell.angle_gamma   90.00
#
_symmetry.space_group_name_H-M   'P 1'
#
loop_
_entity.id
_entity.type
_entity.pdbx_description
1 polymer ?
#
loop_
_entity_poly.entity_id
_entity_poly.type
_entity_poly.pdbx_seq_one_letter_code
_entity_poly.pdbx_strand_id
1 'polypeptide(L)'
;MLCGVYFLPRTIDKLRAELPGGVMGPYLNHDTGFSAWVVRKLGLDMNEFRDAVARAATEDDVVAWLAQRIPAGAGESINAKFETFLASRMSPADQQLVRERHPVMAERPDLDRILDILEAEDARAFASR
;
A
#
# COMPACT_ATOMS: atom_id res chain seq x y z
N MET A 1 -7.33 2.68 9.31
CA MET A 1 -7.92 1.79 8.29
C MET A 1 -8.98 2.56 7.53
N LEU A 2 -9.06 2.40 6.19
CA LEU A 2 -10.04 3.11 5.35
C LEU A 2 -10.89 2.10 4.56
N CYS A 3 -12.21 2.30 4.52
CA CYS A 3 -13.17 1.36 3.89
C CYS A 3 -12.99 -0.10 4.33
N GLY A 4 -12.53 -0.33 5.57
CA GLY A 4 -12.26 -1.67 6.10
C GLY A 4 -10.97 -2.33 5.58
N VAL A 5 -10.10 -1.63 4.85
CA VAL A 5 -8.86 -2.19 4.28
C VAL A 5 -7.63 -1.49 4.88
N TYR A 6 -6.68 -2.27 5.41
CA TYR A 6 -5.47 -1.72 6.06
C TYR A 6 -4.59 -0.92 5.11
N PHE A 7 -4.45 -1.40 3.87
CA PHE A 7 -3.47 -0.87 2.93
C PHE A 7 -3.98 0.30 2.07
N LEU A 8 -5.26 0.64 2.15
CA LEU A 8 -5.85 1.72 1.35
C LEU A 8 -5.26 3.10 1.71
N PRO A 9 -5.10 3.51 2.99
CA PRO A 9 -4.45 4.78 3.33
C PRO A 9 -3.06 4.91 2.69
N ARG A 10 -2.19 3.90 2.86
CA ARG A 10 -0.85 3.89 2.25
C ARG A 10 -0.90 3.98 0.73
N THR A 11 -1.91 3.38 0.10
CA THR A 11 -2.09 3.46 -1.35
C THR A 11 -2.49 4.87 -1.80
N ILE A 12 -3.40 5.51 -1.06
CA ILE A 12 -3.82 6.90 -1.32
C ILE A 12 -2.64 7.87 -1.15
N ASP A 13 -1.87 7.72 -0.08
CA ASP A 13 -0.70 8.56 0.17
C ASP A 13 0.32 8.48 -0.97
N LYS A 14 0.56 7.26 -1.47
CA LYS A 14 1.43 7.06 -2.65
C LYS A 14 0.83 7.71 -3.91
N LEU A 15 -0.47 7.57 -4.15
CA LEU A 15 -1.13 8.20 -5.30
C LEU A 15 -1.05 9.73 -5.22
N ARG A 16 -1.19 10.32 -4.02
CA ARG A 16 -1.00 11.76 -3.80
C ARG A 16 0.43 12.21 -4.04
N ALA A 17 1.39 11.39 -3.64
CA ALA A 17 2.80 11.67 -3.85
C ALA A 17 3.21 11.65 -5.34
N GLU A 18 2.41 11.02 -6.21
CA GLU A 18 2.57 11.05 -7.69
C GLU A 18 2.02 12.32 -8.35
N LEU A 19 1.16 13.07 -7.67
CA LEU A 19 0.53 14.27 -8.23
C LEU A 19 1.52 15.45 -8.32
N PRO A 20 1.25 16.47 -9.16
CA PRO A 20 2.06 17.68 -9.21
C PRO A 20 2.26 18.32 -7.83
N GLY A 21 3.52 18.51 -7.42
CA GLY A 21 3.88 19.02 -6.09
C GLY A 21 4.01 17.94 -5.00
N GLY A 22 3.70 16.68 -5.31
CA GLY A 22 3.96 15.53 -4.46
C GLY A 22 5.44 15.16 -4.36
N VAL A 23 5.81 14.44 -3.29
CA VAL A 23 7.18 13.98 -3.06
C VAL A 23 7.18 12.46 -2.95
N MET A 24 7.49 11.79 -4.07
CA MET A 24 7.40 10.35 -4.16
C MET A 24 8.56 9.61 -3.47
N GLY A 25 9.77 10.20 -3.48
CA GLY A 25 10.95 9.57 -2.92
C GLY A 25 11.22 8.18 -3.52
N PRO A 26 11.61 7.16 -2.73
CA PRO A 26 11.86 5.80 -3.21
C PRO A 26 10.58 4.97 -3.41
N TYR A 27 9.40 5.49 -3.03
CA TYR A 27 8.15 4.77 -3.16
C TYR A 27 7.69 4.80 -4.63
N LEU A 28 7.24 3.69 -5.20
CA LEU A 28 6.69 3.69 -6.57
C LEU A 28 5.33 2.96 -6.54
N ASN A 29 4.25 3.51 -7.12
CA ASN A 29 3.12 2.66 -7.52
C ASN A 29 3.42 2.07 -8.88
N HIS A 30 4.22 1.01 -8.86
CA HIS A 30 4.23 0.12 -10.00
C HIS A 30 2.90 -0.63 -10.08
N ASP A 31 2.57 -1.07 -11.29
CA ASP A 31 1.50 -2.05 -11.55
C ASP A 31 1.78 -3.40 -10.86
N THR A 32 2.98 -3.54 -10.26
CA THR A 32 3.43 -4.67 -9.47
C THR A 32 3.69 -4.24 -8.01
N GLY A 33 3.24 -5.06 -7.05
CA GLY A 33 3.43 -4.81 -5.61
C GLY A 33 2.12 -4.77 -4.83
N PHE A 34 2.21 -4.43 -3.53
CA PHE A 34 1.08 -4.58 -2.61
C PHE A 34 -0.08 -3.61 -2.88
N SER A 35 0.20 -2.35 -3.26
CA SER A 35 -0.84 -1.39 -3.65
C SER A 35 -1.64 -1.91 -4.85
N ALA A 36 -0.95 -2.34 -5.91
CA ALA A 36 -1.59 -2.93 -7.09
C ALA A 36 -2.34 -4.23 -6.77
N TRP A 37 -1.80 -5.07 -5.87
CA TRP A 37 -2.48 -6.27 -5.42
C TRP A 37 -3.80 -5.95 -4.69
N VAL A 38 -3.80 -4.99 -3.77
CA VAL A 38 -4.99 -4.58 -3.01
C VAL A 38 -6.04 -3.96 -3.93
N VAL A 39 -5.66 -3.02 -4.79
CA VAL A 39 -6.55 -2.37 -5.75
C VAL A 39 -7.23 -3.39 -6.65
N ARG A 40 -6.46 -4.32 -7.24
CA ARG A 40 -7.01 -5.41 -8.06
C ARG A 40 -7.93 -6.34 -7.27
N LYS A 41 -7.61 -6.64 -5.99
CA LYS A 41 -8.47 -7.49 -5.14
C LYS A 41 -9.78 -6.82 -4.75
N LEU A 42 -9.80 -5.50 -4.69
CA LEU A 42 -11.01 -4.70 -4.53
C LEU A 42 -11.83 -4.55 -5.81
N GLY A 43 -11.34 -5.07 -6.95
CA GLY A 43 -11.99 -4.91 -8.25
C GLY A 43 -11.90 -3.48 -8.80
N LEU A 44 -10.93 -2.70 -8.33
CA LEU A 44 -10.70 -1.33 -8.76
C LEU A 44 -9.65 -1.28 -9.88
N ASP A 45 -9.73 -0.26 -10.72
CA ASP A 45 -8.67 0.11 -11.65
C ASP A 45 -7.72 1.14 -11.00
N MET A 46 -6.40 0.96 -11.17
CA MET A 46 -5.41 1.84 -10.57
C MET A 46 -5.39 3.23 -11.21
N ASN A 47 -5.64 3.33 -12.52
CA ASN A 47 -5.66 4.63 -13.19
C ASN A 47 -6.92 5.42 -12.82
N GLU A 48 -8.09 4.76 -12.77
CA GLU A 48 -9.31 5.39 -12.26
C GLU A 48 -9.17 5.85 -10.81
N PHE A 49 -8.51 5.04 -9.97
CA PHE A 49 -8.26 5.43 -8.58
C PHE A 49 -7.30 6.62 -8.50
N ARG A 50 -6.23 6.64 -9.31
CA ARG A 50 -5.32 7.79 -9.41
C ARG A 50 -6.06 9.06 -9.84
N ASP A 51 -6.92 8.96 -10.84
CA ASP A 51 -7.73 10.09 -11.33
C ASP A 51 -8.70 10.59 -10.27
N ALA A 52 -9.31 9.69 -9.49
CA ALA A 52 -10.18 10.06 -8.38
C ALA A 52 -9.41 10.81 -7.28
N VAL A 53 -8.22 10.33 -6.92
CA VAL A 53 -7.34 11.00 -5.94
C VAL A 53 -6.88 12.37 -6.46
N ALA A 54 -6.59 12.49 -7.76
CA ALA A 54 -6.18 13.75 -8.38
C ALA A 54 -7.27 14.82 -8.38
N ARG A 55 -8.54 14.41 -8.49
CA ARG A 55 -9.71 15.33 -8.55
C ARG A 55 -10.29 15.65 -7.18
N ALA A 56 -9.98 14.85 -6.16
CA ALA A 56 -10.48 15.03 -4.81
C ALA A 56 -9.96 16.34 -4.21
N ALA A 57 -10.86 17.17 -3.68
CA ALA A 57 -10.48 18.37 -2.93
C ALA A 57 -10.19 18.04 -1.46
N THR A 58 -10.79 16.97 -0.95
CA THR A 58 -10.74 16.54 0.44
C THR A 58 -10.49 15.04 0.56
N GLU A 59 -10.13 14.59 1.77
CA GLU A 59 -10.09 13.16 2.09
C GLU A 59 -11.47 12.51 1.85
N ASP A 60 -12.53 13.19 2.29
CA ASP A 60 -13.91 12.68 2.22
C ASP A 60 -14.36 12.41 0.77
N ASP A 61 -13.86 13.18 -0.21
CA ASP A 61 -14.14 12.92 -1.63
C ASP A 61 -13.57 11.57 -2.08
N VAL A 62 -12.35 11.23 -1.63
CA VAL A 62 -11.72 9.94 -1.93
C VAL A 62 -12.48 8.81 -1.23
N VAL A 63 -12.86 9.01 0.04
CA VAL A 63 -13.64 8.03 0.81
C VAL A 63 -14.99 7.77 0.15
N ALA A 64 -15.69 8.83 -0.27
CA ALA A 64 -16.98 8.71 -0.95
C ALA A 64 -16.84 7.95 -2.28
N TRP A 65 -15.79 8.23 -3.07
CA TRP A 65 -15.52 7.53 -4.32
C TRP A 65 -15.27 6.02 -4.11
N LEU A 66 -14.51 5.67 -3.06
CA LEU A 66 -14.23 4.29 -2.67
C LEU A 66 -15.46 3.57 -2.14
N ALA A 67 -16.25 4.22 -1.27
CA ALA A 67 -17.45 3.63 -0.66
C ALA A 67 -18.52 3.24 -1.70
N GLN A 68 -18.57 3.91 -2.84
CA GLN A 68 -19.46 3.57 -3.96
C GLN A 68 -19.02 2.33 -4.74
N ARG A 69 -17.75 1.92 -4.63
CA ARG A 69 -17.14 0.86 -5.46
C ARG A 69 -16.73 -0.37 -4.67
N ILE A 70 -16.38 -0.19 -3.40
CA ILE A 70 -15.96 -1.28 -2.52
C ILE A 70 -17.20 -1.83 -1.80
N PRO A 71 -17.55 -3.12 -2.01
CA PRO A 71 -18.65 -3.74 -1.27
C PRO A 71 -18.40 -3.69 0.24
N ALA A 72 -19.46 -3.49 1.01
CA ALA A 72 -19.39 -3.59 2.45
C ALA A 72 -18.81 -4.97 2.86
N GLY A 73 -17.83 -4.96 3.76
CA GLY A 73 -17.16 -6.18 4.23
C GLY A 73 -16.06 -6.73 3.32
N ALA A 74 -15.83 -6.17 2.12
CA ALA A 74 -14.76 -6.64 1.22
C ALA A 74 -13.37 -6.59 1.88
N GLY A 75 -13.17 -5.66 2.81
CA GLY A 75 -11.90 -5.48 3.51
C GLY A 75 -11.49 -6.65 4.41
N GLU A 76 -12.42 -7.40 4.99
CA GLU A 76 -12.10 -8.49 5.93
C GLU A 76 -11.25 -9.58 5.25
N SER A 77 -11.73 -10.11 4.13
CA SER A 77 -11.03 -11.17 3.39
C SER A 77 -9.69 -10.71 2.82
N ILE A 78 -9.60 -9.44 2.41
CA ILE A 78 -8.38 -8.85 1.87
C ILE A 78 -7.34 -8.67 2.96
N ASN A 79 -7.74 -8.12 4.12
CA ASN A 79 -6.86 -7.96 5.27
C ASN A 79 -6.37 -9.32 5.76
N ALA A 80 -7.27 -10.29 5.96
CA ALA A 80 -6.91 -11.64 6.38
C ALA A 80 -5.91 -12.28 5.42
N LYS A 81 -6.08 -12.09 4.10
CA LYS A 81 -5.10 -12.60 3.13
C LYS A 81 -3.78 -11.85 3.21
N PHE A 82 -3.79 -10.54 3.37
CA PHE A 82 -2.60 -9.71 3.44
C PHE A 82 -1.75 -10.01 4.69
N GLU A 83 -2.38 -10.30 5.82
CA GLU A 83 -1.71 -10.73 7.07
C GLU A 83 -0.91 -12.04 6.91
N THR A 84 -1.21 -12.85 5.89
CA THR A 84 -0.50 -14.10 5.59
C THR A 84 0.77 -13.91 4.75
N PHE A 85 1.07 -12.69 4.30
CA PHE A 85 2.18 -12.46 3.37
C PHE A 85 3.52 -12.51 4.09
N LEU A 86 4.32 -13.51 3.71
CA LEU A 86 5.68 -13.74 4.19
C LEU A 86 6.64 -13.60 3.02
N ALA A 87 7.71 -12.81 3.19
CA ALA A 87 8.74 -12.59 2.18
C ALA A 87 9.38 -13.93 1.78
N SER A 88 9.70 -14.79 2.75
CA SER A 88 10.31 -16.10 2.57
C SER A 88 9.49 -17.07 1.70
N ARG A 89 8.19 -16.85 1.57
CA ARG A 89 7.28 -17.64 0.74
C ARG A 89 7.09 -17.10 -0.68
N MET A 90 7.69 -15.95 -1.00
CA MET A 90 7.63 -15.36 -2.34
C MET A 90 8.63 -16.02 -3.27
N SER A 91 8.51 -15.74 -4.57
CA SER A 91 9.52 -16.18 -5.55
C SER A 91 10.90 -15.58 -5.21
N PRO A 92 12.02 -16.20 -5.62
CA PRO A 92 13.35 -15.64 -5.37
C PRO A 92 13.52 -14.21 -5.91
N ALA A 93 12.90 -13.91 -7.05
CA ALA A 93 12.91 -12.58 -7.64
C ALA A 93 12.14 -11.56 -6.77
N ASP A 94 10.96 -11.93 -6.27
CA ASP A 94 10.19 -11.07 -5.36
C ASP A 94 10.89 -10.89 -4.01
N GLN A 95 11.55 -11.93 -3.48
CA GLN A 95 12.35 -11.82 -2.26
C GLN A 95 13.50 -10.82 -2.40
N GLN A 96 14.13 -10.80 -3.58
CA GLN A 96 15.16 -9.81 -3.89
C GLN A 96 14.55 -8.42 -3.97
N LEU A 97 13.41 -8.25 -4.65
CA LEU A 97 12.72 -6.97 -4.75
C LEU A 97 12.29 -6.42 -3.37
N VAL A 98 11.80 -7.28 -2.47
CA VAL A 98 11.44 -6.87 -1.11
C VAL A 98 12.68 -6.34 -0.37
N ARG A 99 13.82 -7.03 -0.46
CA ARG A 99 15.09 -6.58 0.17
C ARG A 99 15.62 -5.28 -0.42
N GLU A 100 15.51 -5.09 -1.74
CA GLU A 100 15.93 -3.86 -2.41
C GLU A 100 15.03 -2.67 -2.07
N ARG A 101 13.71 -2.89 -1.95
CA ARG A 101 12.72 -1.84 -1.71
C ARG A 101 12.52 -1.49 -0.24
N HIS A 102 12.89 -2.38 0.67
CA HIS A 102 12.74 -2.19 2.11
C HIS A 102 14.10 -2.29 2.82
N PRO A 103 14.93 -1.22 2.80
CA PRO A 103 16.26 -1.22 3.41
C PRO A 103 16.27 -1.54 4.90
N VAL A 104 15.14 -1.39 5.61
CA VAL A 104 15.00 -1.79 7.02
C VAL A 104 15.35 -3.26 7.23
N MET A 105 15.21 -4.12 6.21
CA MET A 105 15.58 -5.53 6.30
C MET A 105 17.09 -5.76 6.50
N ALA A 106 17.94 -4.79 6.19
CA ALA A 106 19.36 -4.88 6.51
C ALA A 106 19.63 -4.75 8.02
N GLU A 107 18.80 -3.95 8.71
CA GLU A 107 18.87 -3.74 10.17
C GLU A 107 18.04 -4.79 10.93
N ARG A 108 16.96 -5.28 10.31
CA ARG A 108 15.99 -6.23 10.86
C ARG A 108 15.80 -7.44 9.93
N PRO A 109 16.86 -8.26 9.73
CA PRO A 109 16.80 -9.43 8.86
C PRO A 109 15.91 -10.56 9.42
N ASP A 110 15.49 -10.44 10.68
CA ASP A 110 14.55 -11.35 11.34
C ASP A 110 13.10 -11.19 10.87
N LEU A 111 12.75 -10.04 10.25
CA LEU A 111 11.40 -9.77 9.78
C LEU A 111 11.09 -10.56 8.51
N ASP A 112 10.00 -11.32 8.55
CA ASP A 112 9.52 -12.09 7.40
C ASP A 112 8.12 -11.65 6.94
N ARG A 113 7.24 -11.28 7.87
CA ARG A 113 5.90 -10.79 7.52
C ARG A 113 6.01 -9.41 6.90
N ILE A 114 5.36 -9.24 5.75
CA ILE A 114 5.37 -7.97 5.01
C ILE A 114 4.84 -6.80 5.84
N LEU A 115 3.78 -7.00 6.62
CA LEU A 115 3.25 -5.95 7.49
C LEU A 115 4.29 -5.49 8.53
N ASP A 116 4.99 -6.43 9.15
CA ASP A 116 6.01 -6.12 10.17
C ASP A 116 7.21 -5.39 9.54
N ILE A 117 7.59 -5.75 8.30
CA ILE A 117 8.63 -5.04 7.53
C ILE A 117 8.22 -3.59 7.27
N LEU A 118 6.99 -3.37 6.81
CA LEU A 118 6.48 -2.02 6.50
C LEU A 118 6.33 -1.17 7.76
N GLU A 119 5.86 -1.76 8.86
CA GLU A 119 5.77 -1.07 10.15
C GLU A 119 7.14 -0.65 10.68
N ALA A 120 8.14 -1.54 10.59
CA ALA A 120 9.51 -1.21 10.98
C ALA A 120 10.11 -0.09 10.10
N GLU A 121 9.82 -0.11 8.79
CA GLU A 121 10.25 0.93 7.87
C GLU A 121 9.62 2.29 8.19
N ASP A 122 8.30 2.32 8.42
CA ASP A 122 7.58 3.54 8.78
C ASP A 122 8.08 4.07 10.14
N ALA A 123 8.26 3.20 11.14
CA ALA A 123 8.83 3.58 12.44
C ALA A 123 10.22 4.23 12.28
N ARG A 124 11.08 3.68 11.42
CA ARG A 124 12.40 4.25 11.11
C ARG A 124 12.28 5.60 10.40
N ALA A 125 11.39 5.72 9.42
CA ALA A 125 11.21 6.93 8.62
C ALA A 125 10.61 8.10 9.43
N PHE A 126 9.80 7.82 10.44
CA PHE A 126 9.11 8.82 11.25
C PHE A 126 9.68 8.98 12.68
N ALA A 127 10.72 8.23 13.07
CA ALA A 127 11.34 8.32 14.39
C ALA A 127 11.97 9.69 14.73
N SER A 128 12.15 10.58 13.75
CA SER A 128 12.79 11.89 13.91
C SER A 128 11.87 13.08 13.60
N ARG A 129 10.55 12.87 13.59
CA ARG A 129 9.55 13.94 13.46
C ARG A 129 8.97 14.37 14.79
#